data_AF-A0A496Y6I3-F1
#
_entry.id   AF-A0A496Y6I3-F1
#
_cell.length_a   1.000
_cell.length_b   1.000
_cell.length_c   1.000
_cell.angle_alpha   90.00
_cell.angle_beta   90.00
_cell.angle_gamma   90.00
#
_symmetry.space_group_name_H-M   'P 1'
#
loop_
_entity.id
_entity.type
_entity.pdbx_description
1 polymer ?
#
loop_
_entity_poly.entity_id
_entity_poly.type
_entity_poly.pdbx_seq_one_letter_code
_entity_poly.pdbx_strand_id
1 'polypeptide(L)'
;MNVYAKDRVFAKILLLQVRSFSDYSTSEPYMLVKRFSQLLLDIIKEGVEAGEIRDDIDPRTIRQVIIGSIEHVCLTSVMFGRDIHPDDLTESLCELVFKGIEKRPGNR
;
A
#
# COMPACT_ATOMS: atom_id res chain seq x y z
N MET A 1 -4.05 0.56 -7.43
CA MET A 1 -4.98 -0.58 -7.64
C MET A 1 -5.15 -0.99 -9.11
N ASN A 2 -5.01 -0.06 -10.07
CA ASN A 2 -5.16 -0.34 -11.50
C ASN A 2 -4.30 -1.51 -12.05
N VAL A 3 -3.07 -1.68 -11.53
CA VAL A 3 -2.18 -2.81 -11.90
C VAL A 3 -2.81 -4.17 -11.58
N TYR A 4 -3.50 -4.29 -10.43
CA TYR A 4 -4.18 -5.52 -10.03
C TYR A 4 -5.44 -5.80 -10.87
N ALA A 5 -6.10 -4.75 -11.37
CA ALA A 5 -7.31 -4.86 -12.19
C ALA A 5 -7.00 -5.20 -13.66
N LYS A 6 -5.92 -4.62 -14.21
CA LYS A 6 -5.57 -4.75 -15.64
C LYS A 6 -4.86 -6.06 -15.99
N ASP A 7 -4.08 -6.62 -15.07
CA ASP A 7 -3.37 -7.88 -15.30
C ASP A 7 -3.61 -8.85 -14.15
N ARG A 8 -4.68 -9.64 -14.27
CA ARG A 8 -5.08 -10.62 -13.26
C ARG A 8 -4.07 -11.78 -13.11
N VAL A 9 -3.34 -12.13 -14.17
CA VAL A 9 -2.34 -13.21 -14.11
C VAL A 9 -1.14 -12.73 -13.30
N PHE A 10 -0.63 -11.54 -13.64
CA PHE A 10 0.42 -10.90 -12.86
C PHE A 10 0.00 -10.69 -11.40
N ALA A 11 -1.23 -10.22 -11.15
CA ALA A 11 -1.76 -10.03 -9.80
C ALA A 11 -1.78 -11.34 -8.98
N LYS A 12 -2.21 -12.46 -9.57
CA LYS A 12 -2.20 -13.77 -8.91
C LYS A 12 -0.79 -14.24 -8.59
N ILE A 13 0.13 -14.09 -9.54
CA ILE A 13 1.54 -14.44 -9.32
C ILE A 13 2.08 -13.61 -8.16
N LEU A 14 1.96 -12.28 -8.23
CA LEU A 14 2.46 -11.34 -7.23
C LEU A 14 1.87 -11.59 -5.84
N LEU A 15 0.56 -11.74 -5.74
CA LEU A 15 -0.12 -11.81 -4.44
C LEU A 15 -0.09 -13.20 -3.80
N LEU A 16 -0.09 -14.27 -4.59
CA LEU A 16 -0.31 -15.64 -4.10
C LEU A 16 0.92 -16.53 -4.23
N GLN A 17 1.76 -16.32 -5.25
CA GLN A 17 2.82 -17.28 -5.59
C GLN A 17 4.18 -16.80 -5.11
N VAL A 18 4.63 -15.61 -5.52
CA VAL A 18 6.04 -15.22 -5.36
C VAL A 18 6.47 -14.95 -3.91
N ARG A 19 5.54 -14.69 -2.98
CA ARG A 19 5.89 -14.38 -1.58
C ARG A 19 6.51 -15.55 -0.82
N SER A 20 6.28 -16.79 -1.24
CA SER A 20 6.90 -17.98 -0.64
C SER A 20 8.23 -18.39 -1.29
N PHE A 21 8.64 -17.74 -2.37
CA PHE A 21 9.90 -18.04 -3.06
C PHE A 21 11.01 -17.12 -2.54
N SER A 22 12.04 -17.71 -1.93
CA SER A 22 13.21 -16.99 -1.39
C SER A 22 13.85 -16.05 -2.42
N ASP A 23 13.91 -16.51 -3.66
CA ASP A 23 14.60 -15.85 -4.77
C ASP A 23 13.78 -14.71 -5.36
N TYR A 24 12.51 -14.57 -4.97
CA TYR A 24 11.71 -13.42 -5.38
C TYR A 24 12.36 -12.10 -4.94
N SER A 25 13.00 -12.10 -3.76
CA SER A 25 13.69 -10.95 -3.20
C SER A 25 14.86 -10.41 -4.05
N THR A 26 15.37 -11.21 -5.00
CA THR A 26 16.44 -10.81 -5.93
C THR A 26 15.91 -10.49 -7.34
N SER A 27 14.61 -10.65 -7.57
CA SER A 27 14.00 -10.47 -8.88
C SER A 27 13.77 -8.99 -9.25
N GLU A 28 13.79 -8.68 -10.54
CA GLU A 28 13.49 -7.33 -11.06
C GLU A 28 12.09 -6.81 -10.65
N PRO A 29 11.01 -7.61 -10.69
CA PRO A 29 9.70 -7.17 -10.20
C PRO A 29 9.72 -6.80 -8.71
N TYR A 30 10.45 -7.53 -7.87
CA TYR A 30 10.60 -7.17 -6.46
C TYR A 30 11.36 -5.86 -6.28
N MET A 31 12.36 -5.58 -7.11
CA MET A 31 13.08 -4.30 -7.07
C MET A 31 12.15 -3.12 -7.39
N LEU A 32 11.16 -3.29 -8.26
CA LEU A 32 10.14 -2.26 -8.51
C LEU A 32 9.25 -2.04 -7.26
N VAL A 33 8.77 -3.12 -6.63
CA VAL A 33 7.99 -3.05 -5.39
C VAL A 33 8.80 -2.37 -4.28
N LYS A 34 10.09 -2.70 -4.15
CA LYS A 34 11.00 -2.10 -3.18
C LYS A 34 11.18 -0.60 -3.42
N ARG A 35 11.36 -0.17 -4.68
CA ARG A 35 11.46 1.26 -5.03
C ARG A 35 10.18 2.01 -4.70
N PHE A 36 9.01 1.45 -5.02
CA PHE A 36 7.72 2.05 -4.67
C PHE A 36 7.53 2.14 -3.16
N SER A 37 7.87 1.08 -2.42
CA SER A 37 7.83 1.06 -0.96
C SER A 37 8.75 2.12 -0.34
N GLN A 38 9.94 2.32 -0.93
CA GLN A 38 10.87 3.34 -0.46
C GLN A 38 10.35 4.75 -0.74
N LEU A 39 9.87 5.02 -1.97
CA LEU A 39 9.27 6.32 -2.33
C LEU A 39 8.12 6.68 -1.38
N LEU A 40 7.23 5.74 -1.08
CA LEU A 40 6.13 5.97 -0.15
C LEU A 40 6.64 6.29 1.26
N LEU A 41 7.70 5.62 1.72
CA LEU A 41 8.30 5.93 3.02
C LEU A 41 8.82 7.36 3.08
N ASP A 42 9.46 7.81 2.01
CA ASP A 42 10.07 9.14 1.96
C ASP A 42 8.99 10.23 1.95
N ILE A 43 7.90 10.03 1.19
CA ILE A 43 6.71 10.91 1.23
C ILE A 43 6.11 10.99 2.63
N ILE A 44 5.98 9.86 3.35
CA ILE A 44 5.42 9.86 4.71
C ILE A 44 6.34 10.65 5.66
N LYS A 45 7.66 10.50 5.54
CA LYS A 45 8.61 11.26 6.36
C LYS A 45 8.54 12.75 6.08
N GLU A 46 8.45 13.15 4.81
CA GLU A 46 8.26 14.55 4.42
C GLU A 46 6.99 15.13 5.06
N GLY A 47 5.88 14.39 5.03
CA GLY A 47 4.63 14.81 5.69
C GLY A 47 4.74 14.90 7.22
N VAL A 48 5.54 14.04 7.86
CA VAL A 48 5.82 14.13 9.31
C VAL A 48 6.68 15.36 9.62
N GLU A 49 7.71 15.63 8.81
CA GLU A 49 8.58 16.81 8.94
C GLU A 49 7.80 18.12 8.73
N ALA A 50 6.84 18.13 7.80
CA ALA A 50 5.93 19.25 7.57
C ALA A 50 4.86 19.42 8.67
N GLY A 51 4.70 18.44 9.56
CA GLY A 51 3.66 18.44 10.60
C GLY A 51 2.26 18.13 10.08
N GLU A 52 2.13 17.63 8.85
CA GLU A 52 0.86 17.21 8.23
C GLU A 52 0.46 15.80 8.70
N ILE A 53 1.45 14.94 8.89
CA ILE A 53 1.30 13.56 9.39
C ILE A 53 1.74 13.51 10.85
N ARG A 54 1.01 12.74 11.66
CA ARG A 54 1.33 12.49 13.07
C ARG A 54 2.69 11.81 13.25
N ASP A 55 3.44 12.26 14.24
CA ASP A 55 4.82 11.85 14.56
C ASP A 55 4.90 10.80 15.67
N ASP A 56 3.76 10.44 16.28
CA ASP A 56 3.66 9.43 17.33
C ASP A 56 3.52 8.00 16.78
N ILE A 57 3.48 7.83 15.45
CA ILE A 57 3.50 6.53 14.77
C ILE A 57 4.74 6.46 13.88
N ASP A 58 5.50 5.35 13.97
CA ASP A 58 6.64 5.11 13.07
C ASP A 58 6.18 5.17 11.59
N PRO A 59 6.79 6.04 10.74
CA PRO A 59 6.52 6.12 9.31
C PRO A 59 6.55 4.76 8.59
N ARG A 60 7.38 3.83 9.06
CA ARG A 60 7.45 2.46 8.50
C ARG A 60 6.16 1.70 8.77
N THR A 61 5.54 1.85 9.93
CA THR A 61 4.25 1.24 10.28
C THR A 61 3.15 1.79 9.39
N ILE A 62 3.10 3.12 9.20
CA ILE A 62 2.15 3.78 8.29
C ILE A 62 2.28 3.20 6.87
N ARG A 63 3.51 3.12 6.36
CA ARG A 63 3.79 2.53 5.04
C ARG A 63 3.32 1.08 4.94
N GLN A 64 3.58 0.24 5.95
CA GLN A 64 3.14 -1.16 5.94
C GLN A 64 1.62 -1.27 5.89
N VAL A 65 0.90 -0.43 6.65
CA VAL A 65 -0.56 -0.40 6.64
C VAL A 65 -1.09 0.00 5.27
N ILE A 66 -0.53 1.04 4.64
CA ILE A 66 -0.97 1.49 3.31
C ILE A 66 -0.77 0.38 2.28
N ILE A 67 0.43 -0.17 2.18
CA ILE A 67 0.76 -1.22 1.20
C ILE A 67 -0.08 -2.47 1.46
N GLY A 68 -0.10 -2.95 2.71
CA GLY A 68 -0.82 -4.15 3.10
C GLY A 68 -2.33 -4.02 2.86
N SER A 69 -2.92 -2.85 3.11
CA SER A 69 -4.35 -2.62 2.87
C SER A 69 -4.68 -2.66 1.38
N ILE A 70 -3.88 -2.01 0.52
CA ILE A 70 -4.05 -2.05 -0.94
C ILE A 70 -3.98 -3.50 -1.45
N GLU A 71 -3.00 -4.26 -0.97
CA GLU A 71 -2.84 -5.67 -1.32
C GLU A 71 -4.05 -6.50 -0.85
N HIS A 72 -4.50 -6.31 0.39
CA HIS A 72 -5.61 -7.08 0.95
C HIS A 72 -6.95 -6.81 0.29
N VAL A 73 -7.28 -5.55 -0.03
CA VAL A 73 -8.56 -5.22 -0.69
C VAL A 73 -8.61 -5.80 -2.11
N CYS A 74 -7.46 -5.88 -2.79
CA CYS A 74 -7.35 -6.49 -4.11
C CYS A 74 -7.31 -8.02 -4.04
N LEU A 75 -6.73 -8.60 -2.97
CA LEU A 75 -6.52 -10.04 -2.82
C LEU A 75 -7.80 -10.85 -3.01
N THR A 76 -8.89 -10.47 -2.34
CA THR A 76 -10.16 -11.20 -2.41
C THR A 76 -10.71 -11.24 -3.84
N SER A 77 -10.70 -10.10 -4.54
CA SER A 77 -11.15 -10.04 -5.94
C SER A 77 -10.25 -10.82 -6.88
N VAL A 78 -8.92 -10.76 -6.68
CA VAL A 78 -7.94 -11.54 -7.46
C VAL A 78 -8.12 -13.04 -7.23
N MET A 79 -8.34 -13.46 -5.98
CA MET A 79 -8.55 -14.87 -5.58
C MET A 79 -9.81 -15.45 -6.20
N PHE A 80 -10.94 -14.76 -6.08
CA PHE A 80 -12.26 -15.25 -6.51
C PHE A 80 -12.66 -14.82 -7.92
N GLY A 81 -11.77 -14.14 -8.66
CA GLY A 81 -12.04 -13.68 -10.02
C GLY A 81 -13.15 -12.63 -10.10
N ARG A 82 -13.34 -11.83 -9.04
CA ARG A 82 -14.32 -10.75 -9.00
C ARG A 82 -13.77 -9.50 -9.69
N ASP A 83 -14.66 -8.58 -10.02
CA ASP A 83 -14.25 -7.28 -10.52
C ASP A 83 -13.62 -6.44 -9.41
N ILE A 84 -12.66 -5.61 -9.82
CA ILE A 84 -12.00 -4.63 -8.98
C ILE A 84 -12.43 -3.29 -9.54
N HIS A 85 -13.12 -2.50 -8.73
CA HIS A 85 -13.45 -1.11 -9.01
C HIS A 85 -12.36 -0.27 -8.33
N PRO A 86 -11.30 0.15 -9.05
CA PRO A 86 -10.12 0.74 -8.42
C PRO A 86 -10.43 2.08 -7.76
N ASP A 87 -11.39 2.83 -8.31
CA ASP A 87 -11.74 4.17 -7.85
C ASP A 87 -12.41 4.09 -6.47
N ASP A 88 -13.47 3.28 -6.33
CA ASP A 88 -14.19 3.07 -5.07
C ASP A 88 -13.28 2.61 -3.92
N LEU A 89 -12.40 1.65 -4.22
CA LEU A 89 -11.45 1.13 -3.24
C LEU A 89 -10.39 2.16 -2.87
N THR A 90 -9.95 2.96 -3.83
CA THR A 90 -8.96 4.02 -3.59
C THR A 90 -9.55 5.10 -2.71
N GLU A 91 -10.77 5.56 -2.96
CA GLU A 91 -11.44 6.57 -2.15
C GLU A 91 -11.59 6.11 -0.71
N SER A 92 -12.16 4.91 -0.49
CA SER A 92 -12.34 4.34 0.85
C SER A 92 -11.03 4.19 1.62
N LEU A 93 -9.96 3.73 0.96
CA LEU A 93 -8.66 3.56 1.60
C LEU A 93 -7.98 4.89 1.90
N CYS A 94 -8.07 5.86 0.99
CA CYS A 94 -7.54 7.21 1.19
C CYS A 94 -8.23 7.87 2.38
N GLU A 95 -9.56 7.81 2.46
CA GLU A 95 -10.31 8.36 3.60
C GLU A 95 -9.84 7.76 4.93
N LEU A 96 -9.79 6.43 5.00
CA LEU A 96 -9.37 5.71 6.22
C LEU A 96 -7.93 6.06 6.63
N VAL A 97 -7.00 6.00 5.67
CA VAL A 97 -5.58 6.23 5.93
C VAL A 97 -5.34 7.68 6.32
N PHE A 98 -5.80 8.65 5.51
CA PHE A 98 -5.53 10.06 5.75
C PHE A 98 -6.14 10.51 7.08
N LYS A 99 -7.38 10.12 7.39
CA LYS A 99 -7.99 10.46 8.69
C LYS A 99 -7.32 9.75 9.88
N GLY A 100 -6.68 8.61 9.65
CA GLY A 100 -5.93 7.87 10.67
C GLY A 100 -4.56 8.49 11.00
N ILE A 101 -3.92 9.12 10.01
CA ILE A 101 -2.55 9.61 10.12
C ILE A 101 -2.42 11.14 10.17
N GLU A 102 -3.50 11.88 9.89
CA GLU A 102 -3.57 13.34 9.98
C GLU A 102 -3.13 13.83 11.37
N LYS A 103 -2.20 14.81 11.40
CA LYS A 103 -1.79 15.47 12.64
C LYS A 103 -2.98 16.24 13.20
N ARG A 104 -3.52 15.78 14.33
CA ARG A 104 -4.60 16.50 15.00
C ARG A 104 -4.04 17.75 15.69
N PRO A 105 -4.71 18.91 15.59
CA PRO A 105 -4.35 20.05 16.41
C PRO A 105 -4.46 19.61 17.87
N GLY A 106 -3.37 19.80 18.64
CA GLY A 106 -3.36 19.44 20.05
C GLY A 106 -4.51 20.14 20.74
N ASN A 107 -5.36 19.38 21.44
CA ASN A 107 -6.32 19.96 22.38
C ASN A 107 -5.49 20.73 23.42
N ARG A 108 -5.50 22.07 23.29
CA ARG A 108 -5.00 22.96 24.35
C ARG A 108 -6.00 22.98 25.49
#